data_AF-A0A7C7USH0-F1
#
_entry.id   AF-A0A7C7USH0-F1
#
_cell.length_a   1.000
_cell.length_b   1.000
_cell.length_c   1.000
_cell.angle_alpha   90.00
_cell.angle_beta   90.00
_cell.angle_gamma   90.00
#
_symmetry.space_group_name_H-M   'P 1'
#
loop_
_entity.id
_entity.type
_entity.pdbx_description
1 polymer ?
#
loop_
_entity_poly.entity_id
_entity_poly.type
_entity_poly.pdbx_seq_one_letter_code
_entity_poly.pdbx_strand_id
1 'polypeptide(L)'
;MARKEFKEARETLEAALTVMPDYQLAQELLEQLEMLLPISEGMERLIAMQQERNQRARQRLQAKLNTCDPALAESLSLYTKNALTGMARNVIPYGGWTGLRKAELAERLVETLQDADLMGTVVDALSDQERAALGEVLAAGGHLPWDDFATRYDDDLDESPHWEWHQPQTLMGRLRARGLLVEAIVDGKTQIVVPTELRPILREML
;
A
#
# COMPACT_ATOMS: atom_id res chain seq x y z
N MET A 1 -7.00 9.96 -18.13
CA MET A 1 -6.07 10.42 -19.19
C MET A 1 -6.38 9.70 -20.49
N ALA A 2 -6.35 8.37 -20.49
CA ALA A 2 -6.67 7.51 -21.63
C ALA A 2 -7.97 7.88 -22.39
N ARG A 3 -9.11 8.04 -21.71
CA ARG A 3 -10.40 8.36 -22.39
C ARG A 3 -10.40 9.66 -23.20
N LYS A 4 -9.62 10.66 -22.78
CA LYS A 4 -9.48 11.93 -23.50
C LYS A 4 -8.57 11.75 -24.72
N GLU A 5 -7.45 11.06 -24.54
CA GLU A 5 -6.49 10.73 -25.60
C GLU A 5 -7.13 9.84 -26.68
N PHE A 6 -7.96 8.87 -26.29
CA PHE A 6 -8.72 8.02 -27.20
C PHE A 6 -9.76 8.79 -28.01
N LYS A 7 -10.45 9.75 -27.38
CA LYS A 7 -11.42 10.62 -28.05
C LYS A 7 -10.72 11.53 -29.07
N GLU A 8 -9.60 12.13 -28.67
CA GLU A 8 -8.79 12.99 -29.55
C GLU A 8 -8.20 12.20 -30.73
N ALA A 9 -7.71 10.97 -30.50
CA ALA A 9 -7.22 10.08 -31.55
C ALA A 9 -8.34 9.70 -32.53
N ARG A 10 -9.54 9.38 -32.04
CA ARG A 10 -10.71 9.08 -32.88
C ARG A 10 -11.12 10.29 -33.73
N GLU A 11 -11.27 11.46 -33.11
CA GLU A 11 -11.66 12.70 -33.82
C GLU A 11 -10.62 13.06 -34.90
N THR A 12 -9.34 12.84 -34.63
CA THR A 12 -8.25 13.07 -35.59
C THR A 12 -8.32 12.12 -36.79
N LEU A 13 -8.59 10.83 -36.56
CA LEU A 13 -8.71 9.83 -37.61
C LEU A 13 -9.99 10.02 -38.45
N GLU A 14 -11.11 10.37 -37.81
CA GLU A 14 -12.36 10.73 -38.50
C GLU A 14 -12.18 11.99 -39.37
N ALA A 15 -11.45 12.99 -38.88
CA ALA A 15 -11.11 14.18 -39.66
C ALA A 15 -10.20 13.85 -40.87
N ALA A 16 -9.23 12.95 -40.70
CA ALA A 16 -8.37 12.49 -41.79
C ALA A 16 -9.17 11.75 -42.89
N LEU A 17 -10.13 10.91 -42.51
CA LEU A 17 -11.02 10.21 -43.44
C LEU A 17 -12.04 11.13 -44.12
N THR A 18 -12.38 12.27 -43.50
CA THR A 18 -13.20 13.31 -44.14
C THR A 18 -12.46 13.96 -45.32
N VAL A 19 -11.13 14.10 -45.23
CA VAL A 19 -10.29 14.69 -46.28
C VAL A 19 -9.84 13.65 -47.30
N MET A 20 -9.54 12.43 -46.86
CA MET A 20 -9.10 11.30 -47.71
C MET A 20 -9.90 10.04 -47.35
N PRO A 21 -11.08 9.83 -47.97
CA PRO A 21 -11.99 8.73 -47.62
C PRO A 21 -11.35 7.34 -47.77
N ASP A 22 -10.47 7.18 -48.74
CA ASP A 22 -9.82 5.91 -49.07
C ASP A 22 -8.48 5.71 -48.33
N TYR A 23 -8.20 6.50 -47.29
CA TYR A 23 -6.97 6.36 -46.52
C TYR A 23 -7.02 5.13 -45.60
N GLN A 24 -6.62 4.00 -46.15
CA GLN A 24 -6.71 2.68 -45.54
C GLN A 24 -6.08 2.62 -44.13
N LEU A 25 -4.94 3.29 -43.90
CA LEU A 25 -4.30 3.28 -42.59
C LEU A 25 -5.17 3.94 -41.50
N ALA A 26 -5.89 5.02 -41.83
CA ALA A 26 -6.79 5.65 -40.87
C ALA A 26 -8.03 4.78 -40.58
N GLN A 27 -8.52 4.02 -41.58
CA GLN A 27 -9.62 3.07 -41.38
C GLN A 27 -9.20 1.91 -40.46
N GLU A 28 -8.05 1.31 -40.72
CA GLU A 28 -7.51 0.20 -39.91
C GLU A 28 -7.21 0.63 -38.47
N LEU A 29 -6.65 1.82 -38.26
CA LEU A 29 -6.41 2.36 -36.92
C LEU A 29 -7.70 2.69 -36.18
N LEU A 30 -8.73 3.17 -36.88
CA LEU A 30 -10.03 3.44 -36.27
C LEU A 30 -10.70 2.14 -35.81
N GLU A 31 -10.68 1.10 -36.63
CA GLU A 31 -11.22 -0.23 -36.30
C GLU A 31 -10.49 -0.87 -35.11
N GLN A 32 -9.15 -0.74 -35.06
CA GLN A 32 -8.36 -1.18 -33.90
C GLN A 32 -8.72 -0.42 -32.63
N LEU A 33 -8.91 0.91 -32.71
CA LEU A 33 -9.32 1.71 -31.55
C LEU A 33 -10.72 1.34 -31.07
N GLU A 34 -11.66 1.07 -31.98
CA GLU A 34 -13.03 0.65 -31.63
C GLU A 34 -13.07 -0.73 -30.98
N MET A 35 -12.17 -1.64 -31.34
CA MET A 35 -12.02 -2.93 -30.65
C MET A 35 -11.38 -2.81 -29.26
N LEU A 36 -10.43 -1.89 -29.08
CA LEU A 36 -9.68 -1.74 -27.82
C LEU A 36 -10.43 -0.94 -26.75
N LEU A 37 -11.28 0.02 -27.13
CA LEU A 37 -12.03 0.87 -26.20
C LEU A 37 -12.88 0.10 -25.18
N PRO A 38 -13.71 -0.87 -25.60
CA PRO A 38 -14.55 -1.64 -24.68
C PRO A 38 -13.71 -2.47 -23.70
N ILE A 39 -12.54 -2.94 -24.14
CA ILE A 39 -11.60 -3.71 -23.32
C ILE A 39 -10.95 -2.79 -22.28
N SER A 40 -10.46 -1.62 -22.68
CA SER A 40 -9.90 -0.63 -21.74
C SER A 40 -10.94 -0.12 -20.75
N GLU A 41 -12.15 0.20 -21.19
CA GLU A 41 -13.23 0.64 -20.29
C GLU A 41 -13.66 -0.48 -19.33
N GLY A 42 -13.71 -1.73 -19.80
CA GLY A 42 -13.96 -2.90 -18.97
C GLY A 42 -12.89 -3.09 -17.89
N MET A 43 -11.61 -2.94 -18.25
CA MET A 43 -10.49 -3.00 -17.31
C MET A 43 -10.48 -1.85 -16.32
N GLU A 44 -10.72 -0.60 -16.75
CA GLU A 44 -10.84 0.56 -15.87
C GLU A 44 -11.93 0.38 -14.81
N ARG A 45 -13.09 -0.16 -15.20
CA ARG A 45 -14.17 -0.48 -14.25
C ARG A 45 -13.77 -1.57 -13.26
N LEU A 46 -13.07 -2.61 -13.71
CA LEU A 46 -12.56 -3.67 -12.84
C LEU A 46 -11.55 -3.13 -11.83
N ILE A 47 -10.63 -2.26 -12.27
CA ILE A 47 -9.65 -1.59 -11.42
C ILE A 47 -10.36 -0.72 -10.37
N ALA A 48 -11.29 0.14 -10.79
CA ALA A 48 -12.04 1.01 -9.88
C ALA A 48 -12.83 0.22 -8.84
N MET A 49 -13.49 -0.87 -9.24
CA MET A 49 -14.19 -1.77 -8.31
C MET A 49 -13.23 -2.45 -7.33
N GLN A 50 -12.03 -2.82 -7.79
CA GLN A 50 -11.02 -3.41 -6.92
C GLN A 50 -10.47 -2.39 -5.92
N GLN A 51 -10.17 -1.17 -6.37
CA GLN A 51 -9.75 -0.05 -5.51
C GLN A 51 -10.80 0.25 -4.45
N GLU A 52 -12.08 0.33 -4.82
CA GLU A 52 -13.17 0.57 -3.85
C GLU A 52 -13.27 -0.56 -2.81
N ARG A 53 -13.12 -1.82 -3.24
CA ARG A 53 -13.09 -2.98 -2.31
C ARG A 53 -11.90 -2.90 -1.35
N ASN A 54 -10.71 -2.58 -1.86
CA ASN A 54 -9.50 -2.43 -1.07
C ASN A 54 -9.66 -1.30 -0.04
N GLN A 55 -10.19 -0.15 -0.46
CA GLN A 55 -10.42 0.99 0.42
C GLN A 55 -11.43 0.67 1.53
N ARG A 56 -12.53 -0.01 1.20
CA ARG A 56 -13.50 -0.47 2.22
C ARG A 56 -12.89 -1.49 3.17
N ALA A 57 -12.05 -2.40 2.69
CA ALA A 57 -11.36 -3.36 3.54
C ALA A 57 -10.39 -2.66 4.50
N ARG A 58 -9.64 -1.68 4.00
CA ARG A 58 -8.74 -0.82 4.79
C ARG A 58 -9.50 -0.04 5.85
N GLN A 59 -10.60 0.63 5.50
CA GLN A 59 -11.46 1.36 6.45
C GLN A 59 -11.98 0.46 7.58
N ARG A 60 -12.40 -0.77 7.27
CA ARG A 60 -12.84 -1.74 8.29
C ARG A 60 -11.71 -2.18 9.22
N LEU A 61 -10.47 -2.19 8.73
CA LEU A 61 -9.27 -2.50 9.47
C LEU A 61 -8.92 -1.33 10.41
N GLN A 62 -8.85 -0.12 9.86
CA GLN A 62 -8.60 1.13 10.58
C GLN A 62 -9.60 1.35 11.72
N ALA A 63 -10.89 1.10 11.48
CA ALA A 63 -11.94 1.30 12.48
C ALA A 63 -11.86 0.37 13.71
N LYS A 64 -11.04 -0.69 13.64
CA LYS A 64 -10.83 -1.59 14.78
C LYS A 64 -9.74 -1.11 15.73
N LEU A 65 -8.85 -0.22 15.29
CA LEU A 65 -7.86 0.45 16.15
C LEU A 65 -8.35 1.86 16.40
N ASN A 66 -8.76 2.15 17.63
CA ASN A 66 -9.32 3.45 18.02
C ASN A 66 -8.45 4.20 19.03
N THR A 67 -7.17 3.87 19.09
CA THR A 67 -6.20 4.44 20.03
C THR A 67 -4.91 4.85 19.29
N CYS A 68 -4.26 5.91 19.78
CA CYS A 68 -2.91 6.28 19.36
C CYS A 68 -1.84 5.35 19.95
N ASP A 69 -2.19 4.42 20.85
CA ASP A 69 -1.24 3.53 21.54
C ASP A 69 -1.61 2.04 21.34
N PRO A 70 -1.81 1.56 20.11
CA PRO A 70 -2.24 0.20 19.87
C PRO A 70 -1.12 -0.79 20.21
N ALA A 71 -1.50 -1.93 20.78
CA ALA A 71 -0.57 -3.03 21.00
C ALA A 71 -0.18 -3.66 19.65
N LEU A 72 1.08 -4.08 19.51
CA LEU A 72 1.59 -4.70 18.30
C LEU A 72 0.80 -5.97 17.94
N ALA A 73 0.57 -6.83 18.93
CA ALA A 73 -0.16 -8.09 18.72
C ALA A 73 -1.60 -7.84 18.24
N GLU A 74 -2.29 -6.87 18.85
CA GLU A 74 -3.63 -6.45 18.43
C GLU A 74 -3.58 -5.96 16.98
N SER A 75 -2.65 -5.06 16.68
CA SER A 75 -2.52 -4.44 15.35
C SER A 75 -2.28 -5.48 14.26
N LEU A 76 -1.34 -6.41 14.46
CA LEU A 76 -1.01 -7.46 13.49
C LEU A 76 -2.16 -8.46 13.33
N SER A 77 -2.91 -8.75 14.39
CA SER A 77 -4.03 -9.70 14.35
C SER A 77 -5.14 -9.28 13.37
N LEU A 78 -5.23 -7.99 13.05
CA LEU A 78 -6.26 -7.45 12.17
C LEU A 78 -5.98 -7.75 10.69
N TYR A 79 -4.71 -7.92 10.31
CA TYR A 79 -4.32 -8.17 8.93
C TYR A 79 -4.78 -9.55 8.45
N THR A 80 -4.88 -9.71 7.13
CA THR A 80 -5.16 -11.02 6.53
C THR A 80 -3.93 -11.91 6.62
N LYS A 81 -4.11 -13.23 6.50
CA LYS A 81 -2.96 -14.17 6.45
C LYS A 81 -1.96 -13.79 5.35
N ASN A 82 -2.47 -13.35 4.20
CA ASN A 82 -1.68 -12.95 3.04
C ASN A 82 -0.84 -11.70 3.32
N ALA A 83 -1.45 -10.64 3.87
CA ALA A 83 -0.71 -9.44 4.27
C ALA A 83 0.37 -9.76 5.32
N LEU A 84 0.06 -10.60 6.31
CA LEU A 84 1.05 -11.07 7.30
C LEU A 84 2.17 -11.91 6.65
N THR A 85 1.87 -12.66 5.59
CA THR A 85 2.87 -13.41 4.83
C THR A 85 3.81 -12.47 4.07
N GLY A 86 3.26 -11.40 3.49
CA GLY A 86 4.04 -10.30 2.94
C GLY A 86 4.92 -9.62 3.99
N MET A 87 4.36 -9.33 5.17
CA MET A 87 5.14 -8.76 6.28
C MET A 87 6.28 -9.68 6.72
N ALA A 88 5.99 -10.97 6.93
CA ALA A 88 7.00 -11.94 7.34
C ALA A 88 8.14 -12.06 6.34
N ARG A 89 7.86 -11.94 5.04
CA ARG A 89 8.90 -11.92 4.00
C ARG A 89 9.89 -10.76 4.14
N ASN A 90 9.45 -9.62 4.68
CA ASN A 90 10.29 -8.44 4.87
C ASN A 90 11.00 -8.39 6.23
N VAL A 91 10.53 -9.18 7.20
CA VAL A 91 10.93 -9.07 8.62
C VAL A 91 11.65 -10.32 9.13
N ILE A 92 11.29 -11.51 8.65
CA ILE A 92 11.84 -12.78 9.13
C ILE A 92 12.97 -13.24 8.16
N PRO A 93 14.22 -13.44 8.62
CA PRO A 93 15.34 -13.74 7.71
C PRO A 93 15.36 -15.16 7.10
N TYR A 94 14.79 -16.17 7.78
CA TYR A 94 15.10 -17.58 7.51
C TYR A 94 13.97 -18.42 6.88
N GLY A 95 12.93 -17.79 6.34
CA GLY A 95 11.78 -18.52 5.80
C GLY A 95 10.87 -19.11 6.89
N GLY A 96 10.05 -20.08 6.49
CA GLY A 96 9.22 -20.88 7.40
C GLY A 96 7.83 -20.32 7.73
N TRP A 97 7.51 -19.10 7.29
CA TRP A 97 6.22 -18.45 7.59
C TRP A 97 5.04 -18.91 6.73
N THR A 98 5.27 -19.47 5.53
CA THR A 98 4.19 -19.83 4.59
C THR A 98 3.30 -20.96 5.11
N GLY A 99 3.88 -21.88 5.89
CA GLY A 99 3.17 -23.00 6.51
C GLY A 99 2.36 -22.63 7.75
N LEU A 100 2.62 -21.48 8.37
CA LEU A 100 1.98 -21.06 9.62
C LEU A 100 0.51 -20.70 9.41
N ARG A 101 -0.31 -20.96 10.43
CA ARG A 101 -1.67 -20.43 10.53
C ARG A 101 -1.62 -18.93 10.80
N LYS A 102 -2.72 -18.21 10.55
CA LYS A 102 -2.76 -16.74 10.72
C LYS A 102 -2.30 -16.30 12.13
N ALA A 103 -2.80 -16.96 13.17
CA ALA A 103 -2.47 -16.61 14.55
C ALA A 103 -0.99 -16.86 14.88
N GLU A 104 -0.48 -18.06 14.53
CA GLU A 104 0.93 -18.43 14.69
C GLU A 104 1.86 -17.47 13.92
N LEU A 105 1.46 -17.06 12.72
CA LEU A 105 2.21 -16.11 11.91
C LEU A 105 2.25 -14.71 12.54
N ALA A 106 1.12 -14.24 13.07
CA ALA A 106 1.06 -12.96 13.78
C ALA A 106 1.92 -12.99 15.04
N GLU A 107 1.83 -14.06 15.84
CA GLU A 107 2.67 -14.27 17.03
C GLU A 107 4.15 -14.28 16.66
N ARG A 108 4.53 -15.01 15.61
CA ARG A 108 5.92 -15.05 15.15
C ARG A 108 6.44 -13.68 14.71
N LEU A 109 5.60 -12.87 14.07
CA LEU A 109 5.94 -11.50 13.70
C LEU A 109 6.11 -10.61 14.93
N VAL A 110 5.24 -10.75 15.94
CA VAL A 110 5.36 -10.02 17.22
C VAL A 110 6.70 -10.35 17.88
N GLU A 111 7.02 -11.64 18.02
CA GLU A 111 8.31 -12.09 18.60
C GLU A 111 9.50 -11.50 17.83
N THR A 112 9.45 -11.57 16.51
CA THR A 112 10.55 -11.10 15.66
C THR A 112 10.75 -9.59 15.76
N LEU A 113 9.65 -8.82 15.80
CA LEU A 113 9.71 -7.36 15.89
C LEU A 113 10.03 -6.85 17.30
N GLN A 114 9.82 -7.66 18.34
CA GLN A 114 10.19 -7.30 19.71
C GLN A 114 11.63 -7.71 20.07
N ASP A 115 12.24 -8.60 19.30
CA ASP A 115 13.64 -8.97 19.45
C ASP A 115 14.54 -7.85 18.91
N ALA A 116 15.43 -7.32 19.77
CA ALA A 116 16.24 -6.15 19.44
C ALA A 116 17.27 -6.44 18.33
N ASP A 117 17.83 -7.65 18.27
CA ASP A 117 18.84 -8.00 17.26
C ASP A 117 18.17 -8.14 15.87
N LEU A 118 16.99 -8.78 15.84
CA LEU A 118 16.21 -8.92 14.61
C LEU A 118 15.61 -7.59 14.18
N MET A 119 15.10 -6.77 15.09
CA MET A 119 14.65 -5.41 14.79
C MET A 119 15.80 -4.54 14.27
N GLY A 120 17.00 -4.65 14.83
CA GLY A 120 18.20 -3.98 14.31
C GLY A 120 18.44 -4.32 12.84
N THR A 121 18.28 -5.59 12.45
CA THR A 121 18.37 -6.02 11.05
C THR A 121 17.27 -5.39 10.17
N VAL A 122 16.04 -5.27 10.68
CA VAL A 122 14.92 -4.63 9.97
C VAL A 122 15.19 -3.15 9.75
N VAL A 123 15.67 -2.46 10.78
CA VAL A 123 16.05 -1.03 10.75
C VAL A 123 17.24 -0.81 9.82
N ASP A 124 18.21 -1.72 9.81
CA ASP A 124 19.36 -1.72 8.90
C ASP A 124 19.01 -1.84 7.43
N ALA A 125 17.90 -2.50 7.13
CA ALA A 125 17.36 -2.58 5.78
C ALA A 125 16.51 -1.36 5.36
N LEU A 126 16.27 -0.38 6.25
CA LEU A 126 15.57 0.86 5.91
C LEU A 126 16.51 1.86 5.24
N SER A 127 16.00 2.51 4.20
CA SER A 127 16.62 3.69 3.60
C SER A 127 16.65 4.88 4.57
N ASP A 128 17.54 5.83 4.32
CA ASP A 128 17.66 7.06 5.13
C ASP A 128 16.32 7.82 5.23
N GLN A 129 15.54 7.85 4.15
CA GLN A 129 14.24 8.51 4.12
C GLN A 129 13.20 7.76 4.97
N GLU A 130 13.18 6.42 4.93
CA GLU A 130 12.31 5.60 5.80
C GLU A 130 12.65 5.77 7.28
N ARG A 131 13.95 5.81 7.62
CA ARG A 131 14.43 6.07 8.98
C ARG A 131 14.03 7.46 9.46
N ALA A 132 14.22 8.48 8.63
CA ALA A 132 13.84 9.85 8.95
C ALA A 132 12.33 9.98 9.20
N ALA A 133 11.50 9.39 8.34
CA ALA A 133 10.04 9.40 8.49
C ALA A 133 9.60 8.68 9.78
N LEU A 134 10.17 7.50 10.06
CA LEU A 134 9.87 6.76 11.27
C LEU A 134 10.31 7.50 12.54
N GLY A 135 11.50 8.12 12.50
CA GLY A 135 12.01 8.98 13.56
C GLY A 135 11.11 10.19 13.84
N GLU A 136 10.57 10.82 12.79
CA GLU A 136 9.63 11.92 12.94
C GLU A 136 8.33 11.50 13.63
N VAL A 137 7.75 10.35 13.23
CA VAL A 137 6.56 9.81 13.89
C VAL A 137 6.85 9.50 15.37
N LEU A 138 8.02 8.95 15.69
CA LEU A 138 8.44 8.67 17.06
C LEU A 138 8.65 9.95 17.89
N ALA A 139 9.20 10.99 17.30
CA ALA A 139 9.39 12.31 17.91
C ALA A 139 8.05 13.02 18.19
N ALA A 140 7.04 12.78 17.35
CA ALA A 140 5.66 13.22 17.55
C ALA A 140 4.89 12.36 18.59
N GLY A 141 5.58 11.51 19.37
CA GLY A 141 4.97 10.66 20.39
C GLY A 141 4.56 9.27 19.89
N GLY A 142 4.95 8.89 18.68
CA GLY A 142 4.66 7.59 18.07
C GLY A 142 3.41 7.59 17.18
N HIS A 143 2.86 8.76 16.86
CA HIS A 143 1.74 8.88 15.93
C HIS A 143 1.78 10.23 15.18
N LEU A 144 1.14 10.27 14.02
CA LEU A 144 1.02 11.46 13.17
C LEU A 144 -0.30 11.40 12.37
N PRO A 145 -0.99 12.52 12.10
CA PRO A 145 -2.15 12.49 11.21
C PRO A 145 -1.79 11.90 9.85
N TRP A 146 -2.66 11.04 9.31
CA TRP A 146 -2.38 10.34 8.06
C TRP A 146 -2.12 11.31 6.90
N ASP A 147 -2.95 12.35 6.78
CA ASP A 147 -2.81 13.38 5.73
C ASP A 147 -1.48 14.14 5.84
N ASP A 148 -1.02 14.40 7.08
CA ASP A 148 0.26 15.08 7.32
C ASP A 148 1.44 14.20 6.89
N PHE A 149 1.36 12.88 7.15
CA PHE A 149 2.38 11.94 6.71
C PHE A 149 2.41 11.83 5.19
N ALA A 150 1.23 11.64 4.57
CA ALA A 150 1.06 11.51 3.14
C ALA A 150 1.56 12.74 2.37
N THR A 151 1.28 13.94 2.90
CA THR A 151 1.73 15.21 2.30
C THR A 151 3.26 15.35 2.28
N ARG A 152 3.95 14.80 3.29
CA ARG A 152 5.41 14.95 3.44
C ARG A 152 6.22 13.89 2.70
N TYR A 153 5.68 12.67 2.61
CA TYR A 153 6.39 11.53 2.06
C TYR A 153 5.67 10.99 0.83
N ASP A 154 4.66 10.16 1.04
CA ASP A 154 3.74 9.61 0.06
C ASP A 154 2.63 8.84 0.81
N ASP A 155 1.63 8.38 0.07
CA ASP A 155 0.61 7.46 0.57
C ASP A 155 0.63 6.13 -0.17
N ASP A 156 -0.06 5.13 0.38
CA ASP A 156 -0.18 3.78 -0.18
C ASP A 156 -1.61 3.45 -0.65
N LEU A 157 -2.45 4.44 -0.99
CA LEU A 157 -3.85 4.20 -1.38
C LEU A 157 -3.97 3.43 -2.70
N ASP A 158 -3.08 3.71 -3.65
CA ASP A 158 -3.06 3.07 -4.97
C ASP A 158 -2.25 1.77 -4.99
N GLU A 159 -1.66 1.38 -3.86
CA GLU A 159 -0.84 0.17 -3.79
C GLU A 159 -1.67 -1.11 -3.60
N SER A 160 -1.09 -2.22 -4.05
CA SER A 160 -1.71 -3.53 -3.86
C SER A 160 -1.67 -3.94 -2.38
N PRO A 161 -2.80 -4.40 -1.80
CA PRO A 161 -2.80 -4.95 -0.44
C PRO A 161 -2.19 -6.36 -0.37
N HIS A 162 -1.81 -6.95 -1.51
CA HIS A 162 -1.24 -8.28 -1.64
C HIS A 162 0.29 -8.23 -1.59
N TRP A 163 0.83 -7.85 -0.43
CA TRP A 163 2.28 -7.68 -0.23
C TRP A 163 3.09 -8.96 -0.39
N GLU A 164 2.45 -10.14 -0.33
CA GLU A 164 3.10 -11.40 -0.63
C GLU A 164 3.54 -11.54 -2.09
N TRP A 165 2.86 -10.82 -3.00
CA TRP A 165 3.12 -10.80 -4.44
C TRP A 165 3.71 -9.47 -4.94
N HIS A 166 3.33 -8.35 -4.31
CA HIS A 166 3.70 -7.01 -4.75
C HIS A 166 4.31 -6.22 -3.60
N GLN A 167 5.62 -6.02 -3.64
CA GLN A 167 6.27 -5.16 -2.66
C GLN A 167 5.82 -3.70 -2.84
N PRO A 168 5.47 -3.01 -1.74
CA PRO A 168 5.23 -1.58 -1.75
C PRO A 168 6.38 -0.78 -2.34
N GLN A 169 6.02 0.27 -3.08
CA GLN A 169 6.92 1.24 -3.69
C GLN A 169 6.88 2.59 -2.97
N THR A 170 5.84 2.86 -2.18
CA THR A 170 5.73 4.07 -1.37
C THR A 170 6.40 3.86 -0.03
N LEU A 171 6.93 4.93 0.55
CA LEU A 171 7.54 4.93 1.87
C LEU A 171 6.53 4.47 2.92
N MET A 172 5.30 4.99 2.89
CA MET A 172 4.23 4.57 3.80
C MET A 172 3.98 3.06 3.70
N GLY A 173 3.78 2.56 2.48
CA GLY A 173 3.49 1.16 2.24
C GLY A 173 4.64 0.25 2.67
N ARG A 174 5.90 0.64 2.41
CA ARG A 174 7.08 -0.12 2.80
C ARG A 174 7.27 -0.22 4.32
N LEU A 175 6.99 0.85 5.05
CA LEU A 175 7.02 0.83 6.52
C LEU A 175 5.88 -0.02 7.10
N ARG A 176 4.68 0.09 6.53
CA ARG A 176 3.53 -0.75 6.92
C ARG A 176 3.75 -2.23 6.61
N ALA A 177 4.34 -2.56 5.46
CA ALA A 177 4.68 -3.93 5.09
C ALA A 177 5.85 -4.52 5.90
N ARG A 178 6.48 -3.73 6.77
CA ARG A 178 7.41 -4.22 7.81
C ARG A 178 6.77 -4.28 9.21
N GLY A 179 5.49 -3.91 9.34
CA GLY A 179 4.78 -3.87 10.61
C GLY A 179 5.20 -2.72 11.53
N LEU A 180 5.98 -1.75 11.02
CA LEU A 180 6.50 -0.62 11.81
C LEU A 180 5.48 0.50 11.96
N LEU A 181 4.57 0.61 10.98
CA LEU A 181 3.45 1.54 11.00
C LEU A 181 2.13 0.80 10.84
N VAL A 182 1.12 1.30 11.53
CA VAL A 182 -0.28 0.87 11.41
C VAL A 182 -1.19 2.07 11.35
N GLU A 183 -2.44 1.86 10.95
CA GLU A 183 -3.44 2.92 10.88
C GLU A 183 -4.51 2.72 11.93
N ALA A 184 -4.86 3.81 12.60
CA ALA A 184 -5.91 3.85 13.60
C ALA A 184 -6.87 5.01 13.32
N ILE A 185 -8.14 4.88 13.71
CA ILE A 185 -9.10 5.98 13.71
C ILE A 185 -9.28 6.48 15.13
N VAL A 186 -8.69 7.61 15.44
CA VAL A 186 -8.79 8.26 16.76
C VAL A 186 -9.58 9.54 16.60
N ASP A 187 -10.68 9.68 17.36
CA ASP A 187 -11.60 10.83 17.28
C ASP A 187 -12.09 11.13 15.85
N GLY A 188 -12.35 10.07 15.07
CA GLY A 188 -12.83 10.18 13.69
C GLY A 188 -11.77 10.62 12.67
N LYS A 189 -10.50 10.69 13.08
CA LYS A 189 -9.37 11.02 12.20
C LYS A 189 -8.44 9.83 12.04
N THR A 190 -8.00 9.60 10.81
CA THR A 190 -7.00 8.56 10.52
C THR A 190 -5.62 9.03 11.00
N GLN A 191 -4.97 8.20 11.79
CA GLN A 191 -3.62 8.39 12.30
C GLN A 191 -2.73 7.28 11.76
N ILE A 192 -1.49 7.62 11.42
CA ILE A 192 -0.39 6.68 11.28
C ILE A 192 0.27 6.53 12.65
N VAL A 193 0.47 5.30 13.09
CA VAL A 193 0.87 4.99 14.46
C VAL A 193 1.95 3.92 14.48
N VAL A 194 2.96 4.10 15.32
CA VAL A 194 3.93 3.07 15.68
C VAL A 194 3.36 2.28 16.87
N PRO A 195 3.22 0.94 16.77
CA PRO A 195 2.76 0.12 17.90
C PRO A 195 3.61 0.33 19.16
N THR A 196 2.95 0.36 20.32
CA THR A 196 3.53 0.85 21.57
C THR A 196 4.81 0.13 21.97
N GLU A 197 4.85 -1.20 21.80
CA GLU A 197 6.00 -2.04 22.14
C GLU A 197 7.22 -1.78 21.26
N LEU A 198 7.02 -1.29 20.03
CA LEU A 198 8.12 -0.98 19.10
C LEU A 198 8.77 0.36 19.39
N ARG A 199 8.05 1.30 20.00
CA ARG A 199 8.55 2.68 20.24
C ARG A 199 9.85 2.74 21.05
N PRO A 200 9.99 2.09 22.22
CA PRO A 200 11.24 2.15 22.98
C PRO A 200 12.40 1.53 22.18
N ILE A 201 12.17 0.38 21.54
CA ILE A 201 13.18 -0.32 20.73
C ILE A 201 13.66 0.56 19.59
N LEU A 202 12.75 1.14 18.82
CA LEU A 202 13.08 1.97 17.66
C LEU A 202 13.77 3.28 18.05
N ARG A 203 13.45 3.87 19.21
CA ARG A 203 14.12 5.09 19.71
C ARG A 203 15.56 4.87 20.12
N GLU A 204 15.94 3.64 20.46
CA GLU A 204 17.34 3.30 20.75
C GLU A 204 18.15 3.08 19.46
N MET A 205 17.49 2.83 18.33
CA MET A 205 18.10 2.44 17.06
C MET A 205 18.11 3.55 15.99
N LEU A 206 17.27 4.58 16.14
CA LEU A 206 17.11 5.72 15.21
C LEU A 206 17.61 7.01 15.85
#